data_AF-A0A4U9I360-F1
#
_entry.id   AF-A0A4U9I360-F1
#
_cell.length_a   1.000
_cell.length_b   1.000
_cell.length_c   1.000
_cell.angle_alpha   90.00
_cell.angle_beta   90.00
_cell.angle_gamma   90.00
#
_symmetry.space_group_name_H-M   'P 1'
#
loop_
_entity.id
_entity.type
_entity.pdbx_description
1 polymer ?
#
loop_
_entity_poly.entity_id
_entity_poly.type
_entity_poly.pdbx_seq_one_letter_code
_entity_poly.pdbx_strand_id
1 'polypeptide(L)'
;MKTKRDYKKRLAVATLLPAYEETINQNIGRVFAQPVVLSEKMPEQVKALAPNIDLEGMRLDVWAQAFFGIAFQYGLAHALVDYPRVDAEQVRTKADEQASGARPYVTMLNPRQVIGWKSKTTGGKVVLTDLRIKEVVVVDGDDYGQTKVEQIRHILPGKVEIYRRKKSEGGEESWQIHEEWTTSRNDIPLVTLYTKRTGFMRGSPPLLNLALLNIKHWQSQSEQDNILHVARVPLLVVYGLENGQELTIGSSSATQFDNREQQGMEYIEHTGSAIGAGKTSLEDLENQMRQAGAKLLRPENTSTKSVEQTSEERMQEHSPLYTMANSLEDALDNILQIMAEWLGLKDGGNVDVRTELDVSEQSINAPAALAVQSLRQGGDIRRIDAVRALQSLKIIDPDAKPEEVIDELNNQDPTFTGNGNGNDQ
;
A
#
# COMPACT_ATOMS: atom_id res chain seq x y z
N MET A 1 -19.90 2.65 -36.25
CA MET A 1 -20.25 1.62 -35.25
C MET A 1 -19.00 0.76 -35.03
N LYS A 2 -18.34 0.80 -33.86
CA LYS A 2 -17.09 0.04 -33.61
C LYS A 2 -17.38 -1.46 -33.71
N THR A 3 -16.56 -2.22 -34.45
CA THR A 3 -16.75 -3.68 -34.55
C THR A 3 -16.23 -4.37 -33.29
N LYS A 4 -16.68 -5.61 -33.00
CA LYS A 4 -16.13 -6.44 -31.90
C LYS A 4 -14.61 -6.60 -31.99
N ARG A 5 -14.05 -6.56 -33.20
CA ARG A 5 -12.60 -6.65 -33.43
C ARG A 5 -11.87 -5.38 -32.99
N ASP A 6 -12.43 -4.21 -33.28
CA ASP A 6 -11.85 -2.92 -32.87
C ASP A 6 -11.88 -2.75 -31.35
N TYR A 7 -12.95 -3.21 -30.70
CA TYR A 7 -13.04 -3.24 -29.25
C TYR A 7 -11.95 -4.11 -28.61
N LYS A 8 -11.74 -5.33 -29.12
CA LYS A 8 -10.67 -6.23 -28.64
C LYS A 8 -9.28 -5.64 -28.83
N LYS A 9 -9.02 -5.00 -29.99
CA LYS A 9 -7.74 -4.31 -30.24
C LYS A 9 -7.51 -3.18 -29.24
N ARG A 10 -8.52 -2.34 -29.00
CA ARG A 10 -8.44 -1.24 -28.02
C ARG A 10 -8.17 -1.76 -26.61
N LEU A 11 -8.87 -2.83 -26.20
CA LEU A 11 -8.66 -3.46 -24.90
C LEU A 11 -7.22 -4.00 -24.74
N ALA A 12 -6.62 -4.51 -25.82
CA ALA A 12 -5.28 -5.09 -25.79
C ALA A 12 -4.14 -4.05 -25.71
N VAL A 13 -4.40 -2.79 -26.08
CA VAL A 13 -3.38 -1.71 -26.09
C VAL A 13 -3.57 -0.67 -24.99
N ALA A 14 -4.73 -0.67 -24.31
CA ALA A 14 -5.02 0.30 -23.28
C ALA A 14 -4.20 0.02 -22.00
N THR A 15 -3.37 0.97 -21.60
CA THR A 15 -2.55 0.91 -20.39
C THR A 15 -3.19 1.72 -19.25
N LEU A 16 -3.00 1.30 -18.01
CA LEU A 16 -3.47 2.01 -16.83
C LEU A 16 -2.31 2.79 -16.20
N LEU A 17 -2.52 4.07 -15.86
CA LEU A 17 -1.59 4.81 -15.01
C LEU A 17 -1.59 4.17 -13.61
N PRO A 18 -0.43 3.74 -13.07
CA PRO A 18 -0.38 3.00 -11.81
C PRO A 18 -0.56 3.88 -10.55
N ALA A 19 -1.20 5.05 -10.67
CA ALA A 19 -1.33 6.03 -9.60
C ALA A 19 -1.98 5.46 -8.32
N TYR A 20 -2.99 4.59 -8.44
CA TYR A 20 -3.62 3.95 -7.28
C TYR A 20 -2.67 3.00 -6.56
N GLU A 21 -2.01 2.10 -7.30
CA GLU A 21 -1.06 1.13 -6.74
C GLU A 21 0.13 1.85 -6.11
N GLU A 22 0.69 2.84 -6.81
CA GLU A 22 1.82 3.61 -6.32
C GLU A 22 1.46 4.40 -5.06
N THR A 23 0.27 5.00 -4.99
CA THR A 23 -0.19 5.71 -3.79
C THR A 23 -0.36 4.76 -2.59
N ILE A 24 -0.81 3.53 -2.81
CA ILE A 24 -0.88 2.52 -1.75
C ILE A 24 0.54 2.17 -1.28
N ASN A 25 1.44 1.83 -2.20
CA ASN A 25 2.81 1.44 -1.87
C ASN A 25 3.57 2.56 -1.16
N GLN A 26 3.41 3.81 -1.60
CA GLN A 26 4.01 4.98 -0.95
C GLN A 26 3.47 5.17 0.48
N ASN A 27 2.16 5.05 0.71
CA ASN A 27 1.59 5.18 2.06
C ASN A 27 2.02 4.04 2.99
N ILE A 28 2.08 2.81 2.50
CA ILE A 28 2.63 1.68 3.26
C ILE A 28 4.11 1.94 3.57
N GLY A 29 4.91 2.36 2.57
CA GLY A 29 6.32 2.68 2.77
C GLY A 29 6.57 3.78 3.80
N ARG A 30 5.66 4.77 3.91
CA ARG A 30 5.71 5.79 4.96
C ARG A 30 5.42 5.24 6.35
N VAL A 31 4.46 4.33 6.50
CA VAL A 31 4.13 3.70 7.78
C VAL A 31 5.27 2.80 8.28
N PHE A 32 5.93 2.10 7.38
CA PHE A 32 7.05 1.19 7.69
C PHE A 32 8.40 1.78 7.29
N ALA A 33 8.54 3.11 7.31
CA ALA A 33 9.79 3.78 6.98
C ALA A 33 10.90 3.40 7.97
N GLN A 34 10.51 3.18 9.23
CA GLN A 34 11.38 2.62 10.26
C GLN A 34 10.99 1.16 10.58
N PRO A 35 11.95 0.34 11.03
CA PRO A 35 11.66 -1.00 11.50
C PRO A 35 10.66 -1.00 12.66
N VAL A 36 9.78 -1.99 12.66
CA VAL A 36 8.86 -2.25 13.76
C VAL A 36 9.65 -2.59 15.03
N VAL A 37 9.41 -1.87 16.13
CA VAL A 37 10.14 -2.06 17.39
C VAL A 37 9.28 -2.89 18.35
N LEU A 38 9.88 -3.95 18.90
CA LEU A 38 9.26 -4.74 19.97
C LEU A 38 9.58 -4.12 21.32
N SER A 39 8.60 -4.00 22.21
CA SER A 39 8.83 -3.44 23.53
C SER A 39 9.82 -4.29 24.35
N GLU A 40 10.68 -3.64 25.15
CA GLU A 40 11.66 -4.34 25.99
C GLU A 40 10.99 -5.31 26.97
N LYS A 41 9.79 -4.95 27.44
CA LYS A 41 8.97 -5.70 28.38
C LYS A 41 8.30 -6.94 27.77
N MET A 42 8.34 -7.10 26.46
CA MET A 42 7.77 -8.26 25.78
C MET A 42 8.43 -9.56 26.28
N PRO A 43 7.67 -10.61 26.62
CA PRO A 43 8.26 -11.87 27.06
C PRO A 43 9.16 -12.49 25.98
N GLU A 44 10.30 -13.05 26.39
CA GLU A 44 11.28 -13.65 25.47
C GLU A 44 10.68 -14.77 24.60
N GLN A 45 9.72 -15.54 25.14
CA GLN A 45 9.03 -16.58 24.37
C GLN A 45 8.18 -15.99 23.22
N VAL A 46 7.60 -14.80 23.41
CA VAL A 46 6.82 -14.12 22.37
C VAL A 46 7.77 -13.45 21.36
N LYS A 47 8.85 -12.82 21.84
CA LYS A 47 9.90 -12.27 20.97
C LYS A 47 10.50 -13.33 20.04
N ALA A 48 10.67 -14.57 20.54
CA ALA A 48 11.16 -15.70 19.75
C ALA A 48 10.22 -16.09 18.58
N LEU A 49 8.96 -15.65 18.60
CA LEU A 49 8.01 -15.87 17.49
C LEU A 49 8.23 -14.88 16.34
N ALA A 50 8.70 -13.66 16.63
CA ALA A 50 8.77 -12.57 15.66
C ALA A 50 9.61 -12.88 14.39
N PRO A 51 10.72 -13.64 14.43
CA PRO A 51 11.47 -14.00 13.22
C PRO A 51 10.67 -14.83 12.19
N ASN A 52 9.63 -15.52 12.63
CA ASN A 52 8.75 -16.34 11.81
C ASN A 52 7.37 -16.38 12.47
N ILE A 53 6.53 -15.38 12.24
CA ILE A 53 5.26 -15.21 12.96
C ILE A 53 4.17 -16.16 12.44
N ASP A 54 4.27 -16.59 11.18
CA ASP A 54 3.24 -17.33 10.43
C ASP A 54 3.56 -18.80 10.18
N LEU A 55 4.75 -19.28 10.58
CA LEU A 55 5.31 -20.59 10.24
C LEU A 55 5.64 -20.79 8.75
N GLU A 56 5.45 -19.78 7.90
CA GLU A 56 5.81 -19.80 6.47
C GLU A 56 7.14 -19.08 6.21
N GLY A 57 7.75 -18.50 7.25
CA GLY A 57 9.05 -17.84 7.19
C GLY A 57 8.98 -16.32 7.10
N MET A 58 7.80 -15.71 7.29
CA MET A 58 7.73 -14.25 7.37
C MET A 58 8.06 -13.74 8.77
N ARG A 59 9.01 -12.80 8.83
CA ARG A 59 9.26 -12.00 10.03
C ARG A 59 8.08 -11.06 10.28
N LEU A 60 7.84 -10.72 11.55
CA LEU A 60 6.69 -9.93 12.01
C LEU A 60 6.53 -8.59 11.27
N ASP A 61 7.61 -7.88 11.00
CA ASP A 61 7.61 -6.61 10.26
C ASP A 61 7.15 -6.77 8.81
N VAL A 62 7.68 -7.77 8.10
CA VAL A 62 7.30 -8.10 6.72
C VAL A 62 5.84 -8.55 6.67
N TRP A 63 5.44 -9.39 7.63
CA TRP A 63 4.07 -9.85 7.77
C TRP A 63 3.12 -8.68 8.07
N ALA A 64 3.49 -7.77 8.98
CA ALA A 64 2.70 -6.59 9.34
C ALA A 64 2.53 -5.65 8.14
N GLN A 65 3.57 -5.47 7.32
CA GLN A 65 3.50 -4.69 6.09
C GLN A 65 2.51 -5.28 5.09
N ALA A 66 2.55 -6.60 4.88
CA ALA A 66 1.59 -7.30 4.02
C ALA A 66 0.16 -7.20 4.56
N PHE A 67 -0.01 -7.40 5.88
CA PHE A 67 -1.29 -7.32 6.57
C PHE A 67 -1.92 -5.93 6.47
N PHE A 68 -1.12 -4.88 6.69
CA PHE A 68 -1.53 -3.50 6.51
C PHE A 68 -1.89 -3.21 5.04
N GLY A 69 -1.12 -3.72 4.09
CA GLY A 69 -1.40 -3.57 2.66
C GLY A 69 -2.75 -4.15 2.24
N ILE A 70 -3.12 -5.34 2.70
CA ILE A 70 -4.46 -5.90 2.48
C ILE A 70 -5.52 -5.01 3.13
N ALA A 71 -5.29 -4.58 4.38
CA ALA A 71 -6.24 -3.74 5.09
C ALA A 71 -6.46 -2.40 4.38
N PHE A 72 -5.41 -1.84 3.77
CA PHE A 72 -5.47 -0.58 3.04
C PHE A 72 -6.19 -0.71 1.69
N GLN A 73 -6.11 -1.88 1.04
CA GLN A 73 -6.84 -2.15 -0.21
C GLN A 73 -8.33 -2.39 0.02
N TYR A 74 -8.70 -3.08 1.10
CA TYR A 74 -10.08 -3.53 1.33
C TYR A 74 -10.83 -2.75 2.42
N GLY A 75 -10.15 -1.91 3.19
CA GLY A 75 -10.69 -1.20 4.35
C GLY A 75 -10.53 -1.94 5.68
N LEU A 76 -10.18 -3.23 5.61
CA LEU A 76 -9.89 -4.10 6.74
C LEU A 76 -9.10 -5.34 6.30
N ALA A 77 -8.43 -6.01 7.22
CA ALA A 77 -7.87 -7.35 7.04
C ALA A 77 -8.04 -8.17 8.32
N HIS A 78 -7.99 -9.49 8.20
CA HIS A 78 -8.14 -10.38 9.37
C HIS A 78 -6.87 -11.21 9.59
N ALA A 79 -6.57 -11.46 10.86
CA ALA A 79 -5.48 -12.30 11.31
C ALA A 79 -6.07 -13.37 12.23
N LEU A 80 -5.94 -14.64 11.84
CA LEU A 80 -6.36 -15.78 12.64
C LEU A 80 -5.14 -16.34 13.35
N VAL A 81 -5.15 -16.32 14.68
CA VAL A 81 -4.09 -16.94 15.47
C VAL A 81 -4.48 -18.39 15.74
N ASP A 82 -3.72 -19.32 15.20
CA ASP A 82 -4.01 -20.75 15.27
C ASP A 82 -2.88 -21.49 15.99
N TYR A 83 -3.15 -22.74 16.35
CA TYR A 83 -2.19 -23.63 16.99
C TYR A 83 -2.16 -24.97 16.25
N PRO A 84 -0.98 -25.51 15.89
CA PRO A 84 -0.88 -26.77 15.17
C PRO A 84 -1.57 -27.89 15.95
N ARG A 85 -2.23 -28.79 15.23
CA ARG A 85 -2.78 -29.99 15.86
C ARG A 85 -1.63 -30.87 16.32
N VAL A 86 -1.44 -30.97 17.63
CA VAL A 86 -0.52 -31.92 18.26
C VAL A 86 -1.29 -33.17 18.62
N ASP A 87 -0.76 -34.32 18.25
CA ASP A 87 -1.33 -35.61 18.60
C ASP A 87 -1.23 -35.82 20.12
N ALA A 88 -2.38 -35.88 20.79
CA ALA A 88 -2.48 -36.02 22.24
C ALA A 88 -1.90 -37.37 22.74
N GLU A 89 -1.73 -38.36 21.86
CA GLU A 89 -1.04 -39.60 22.22
C GLU A 89 0.48 -39.46 22.26
N GLN A 90 1.06 -38.55 21.46
CA GLN A 90 2.51 -38.33 21.36
C GLN A 90 3.00 -37.16 22.24
N VAL A 91 2.16 -36.16 22.49
CA VAL A 91 2.52 -34.97 23.26
C VAL A 91 1.74 -34.97 24.58
N ARG A 92 2.36 -35.51 25.63
CA ARG A 92 1.74 -35.65 26.97
C ARG A 92 2.26 -34.62 27.97
N THR A 93 3.43 -34.04 27.73
CA THR A 93 4.08 -33.08 28.61
C THR A 93 4.48 -31.81 27.88
N LYS A 94 4.66 -30.69 28.62
CA LYS A 94 5.20 -29.44 28.05
C LYS A 94 6.58 -29.62 27.40
N ALA A 95 7.34 -30.63 27.84
CA ALA A 95 8.63 -30.97 27.25
C ALA A 95 8.47 -31.66 25.88
N ASP A 96 7.48 -32.53 25.73
CA ASP A 96 7.14 -33.16 24.45
C ASP A 96 6.59 -32.13 23.45
N GLU A 97 5.86 -31.13 23.95
CA GLU A 97 5.32 -30.04 23.14
C GLU A 97 6.45 -29.14 22.62
N GLN A 98 7.39 -28.75 23.47
CA GLN A 98 8.61 -28.05 23.06
C GLN A 98 9.47 -28.87 22.08
N ALA A 99 9.56 -30.18 22.27
CA ALA A 99 10.30 -31.07 21.37
C ALA A 99 9.61 -31.23 20.01
N SER A 100 8.28 -31.14 19.96
CA SER A 100 7.50 -31.14 18.71
C SER A 100 7.63 -29.84 17.91
N GLY A 101 8.11 -28.76 18.55
CA GLY A 101 8.17 -27.43 17.96
C GLY A 101 6.80 -26.77 17.75
N ALA A 102 5.73 -27.34 18.31
CA ALA A 102 4.40 -26.76 18.26
C ALA A 102 4.40 -25.40 18.97
N ARG A 103 3.88 -24.39 18.26
CA ARG A 103 3.81 -23.01 18.74
C ARG A 103 2.66 -22.30 18.03
N PRO A 104 2.08 -21.24 18.63
CA PRO A 104 1.06 -20.46 17.94
C PRO A 104 1.66 -19.77 16.72
N TYR A 105 0.83 -19.60 15.69
CA TYR A 105 1.17 -18.92 14.45
C TYR A 105 0.00 -18.10 13.94
N VAL A 106 0.28 -17.14 13.07
CA VAL A 106 -0.73 -16.21 12.56
C VAL A 106 -0.96 -16.44 11.08
N THR A 107 -2.21 -16.77 10.73
CA THR A 107 -2.64 -16.85 9.34
C THR A 107 -3.30 -15.52 8.94
N MET A 108 -2.75 -14.87 7.93
CA MET A 108 -3.36 -13.71 7.32
C MET A 108 -4.53 -14.14 6.43
N LEU A 109 -5.69 -13.52 6.62
CA LEU A 109 -6.90 -13.80 5.86
C LEU A 109 -7.32 -12.57 5.08
N ASN A 110 -7.43 -12.74 3.75
CA ASN A 110 -8.04 -11.74 2.90
C ASN A 110 -9.53 -11.60 3.30
N PRO A 111 -10.09 -10.38 3.40
CA PRO A 111 -11.50 -10.18 3.74
C PRO A 111 -12.47 -10.98 2.86
N ARG A 112 -12.11 -11.25 1.60
CA ARG A 112 -12.92 -12.04 0.67
C ARG A 112 -12.98 -13.53 1.00
N GLN A 113 -12.06 -14.04 1.82
CA GLN A 113 -12.09 -15.41 2.33
C GLN A 113 -13.11 -15.56 3.45
N VAL A 114 -13.44 -14.51 4.19
CA VAL A 114 -14.47 -14.56 5.24
C VAL A 114 -15.84 -14.49 4.57
N ILE A 115 -16.53 -15.62 4.49
CA ILE A 115 -17.82 -15.76 3.78
C ILE A 115 -19.04 -15.60 4.70
N GLY A 116 -18.83 -15.60 6.02
CA GLY A 116 -19.90 -15.36 6.97
C GLY A 116 -19.42 -15.39 8.41
N TRP A 117 -20.13 -14.65 9.27
CA TRP A 117 -19.89 -14.64 10.71
C TRP A 117 -21.18 -14.36 11.48
N LYS A 118 -21.20 -14.71 12.76
CA LYS A 118 -22.20 -14.21 13.73
C LYS A 118 -21.48 -13.65 14.94
N SER A 119 -22.11 -12.69 15.58
CA SER A 119 -21.58 -12.04 16.77
C SER A 119 -22.66 -11.82 17.81
N LYS A 120 -22.26 -11.80 19.08
CA LYS A 120 -23.12 -11.47 20.22
C LYS A 120 -22.42 -10.45 21.11
N THR A 121 -23.19 -9.59 21.76
CA THR A 121 -22.66 -8.71 22.80
C THR A 121 -22.67 -9.46 24.14
N THR A 122 -21.49 -9.65 24.72
CA THR A 122 -21.31 -10.29 26.04
C THR A 122 -20.48 -9.36 26.90
N GLY A 123 -21.00 -8.96 28.08
CA GLY A 123 -20.29 -8.04 28.98
C GLY A 123 -19.94 -6.68 28.33
N GLY A 124 -20.77 -6.19 27.41
CA GLY A 124 -20.53 -4.93 26.69
C GLY A 124 -19.55 -5.02 25.52
N LYS A 125 -18.91 -6.17 25.30
CA LYS A 125 -18.01 -6.41 24.15
C LYS A 125 -18.70 -7.25 23.08
N VAL A 126 -18.52 -6.88 21.81
CA VAL A 126 -18.98 -7.69 20.67
C VAL A 126 -17.99 -8.81 20.43
N VAL A 127 -18.43 -10.05 20.57
CA VAL A 127 -17.61 -11.25 20.38
C VAL A 127 -18.16 -12.10 19.24
N LEU A 128 -17.27 -12.76 18.50
CA LEU A 128 -17.64 -13.72 17.46
C LEU A 128 -18.15 -15.02 18.09
N THR A 129 -19.20 -15.58 17.51
CA THR A 129 -19.78 -16.88 17.93
C THR A 129 -19.77 -17.91 16.80
N ASP A 130 -19.48 -17.48 15.57
CA ASP A 130 -19.49 -18.27 14.34
C ASP A 130 -18.62 -17.51 13.34
N LEU A 131 -17.65 -18.20 12.73
CA LEU A 131 -16.81 -17.69 11.66
C LEU A 131 -16.67 -18.75 10.57
N ARG A 132 -16.90 -18.36 9.31
CA ARG A 132 -16.77 -19.23 8.14
C ARG A 132 -15.77 -18.63 7.17
N ILE A 133 -14.73 -19.40 6.88
CA ILE A 133 -13.61 -19.01 6.02
C ILE A 133 -13.59 -19.97 4.82
N LYS A 134 -13.54 -19.41 3.61
CA LYS A 134 -13.32 -20.17 2.38
C LYS A 134 -11.82 -20.30 2.13
N GLU A 135 -11.36 -21.53 1.99
CA GLU A 135 -9.98 -21.89 1.73
C GLU A 135 -9.89 -22.74 0.46
N VAL A 136 -8.70 -22.76 -0.14
CA VAL A 136 -8.38 -23.65 -1.25
C VAL A 136 -7.14 -24.42 -0.86
N VAL A 137 -7.26 -25.74 -0.81
CA VAL A 137 -6.14 -26.65 -0.53
C VAL A 137 -5.77 -27.38 -1.81
N VAL A 138 -4.48 -27.66 -1.97
CA VAL A 138 -3.98 -28.48 -3.06
C VAL A 138 -3.82 -29.90 -2.56
N VAL A 139 -4.43 -30.85 -3.26
CA VAL A 139 -4.30 -32.28 -2.97
C VAL A 139 -3.52 -32.91 -4.12
N ASP A 140 -2.42 -33.59 -3.79
CA ASP A 140 -1.62 -34.34 -4.74
C ASP A 140 -2.39 -35.60 -5.18
N GLY A 141 -2.37 -35.85 -6.49
CA GLY A 141 -2.90 -37.07 -7.10
C GLY A 141 -1.79 -38.05 -7.48
N ASP A 142 -2.19 -39.23 -7.95
CA ASP A 142 -1.29 -40.37 -8.16
C ASP A 142 -0.27 -40.21 -9.31
N ASP A 143 -0.27 -39.10 -10.07
CA ASP A 143 0.60 -38.88 -11.25
C ASP A 143 1.06 -37.42 -11.42
N TYR A 144 1.74 -36.86 -10.41
CA TYR A 144 2.18 -35.44 -10.35
C TYR A 144 1.06 -34.39 -10.53
N GLY A 145 -0.19 -34.82 -10.66
CA GLY A 145 -1.35 -33.98 -10.82
C GLY A 145 -1.75 -33.34 -9.49
N GLN A 146 -2.07 -32.06 -9.52
CA GLN A 146 -2.52 -31.32 -8.35
C GLN A 146 -3.97 -30.86 -8.56
N THR A 147 -4.84 -31.21 -7.61
CA THR A 147 -6.23 -30.77 -7.64
C THR A 147 -6.47 -29.71 -6.57
N LYS A 148 -7.00 -28.56 -6.98
CA LYS A 148 -7.46 -27.51 -6.06
C LYS A 148 -8.84 -27.89 -5.53
N VAL A 149 -8.93 -28.10 -4.22
CA VAL A 149 -10.18 -28.42 -3.52
C VAL A 149 -10.59 -27.22 -2.70
N GLU A 150 -11.80 -26.71 -2.94
CA GLU A 150 -12.40 -25.69 -2.09
C GLU A 150 -12.88 -26.33 -0.78
N GLN A 151 -12.51 -25.71 0.35
CA GLN A 151 -12.99 -26.10 1.67
C GLN A 151 -13.53 -24.89 2.43
N ILE A 152 -14.44 -25.14 3.36
CA ILE A 152 -14.93 -24.13 4.31
C ILE A 152 -14.47 -24.53 5.69
N ARG A 153 -13.66 -23.68 6.32
CA ARG A 153 -13.32 -23.77 7.73
C ARG A 153 -14.38 -23.03 8.54
N HIS A 154 -15.13 -23.77 9.34
CA HIS A 154 -16.15 -23.26 10.24
C HIS A 154 -15.61 -23.32 11.68
N ILE A 155 -15.42 -22.14 12.27
CA ILE A 155 -14.85 -21.98 13.61
C ILE A 155 -15.97 -21.51 14.54
N LEU A 156 -16.18 -22.29 15.60
CA LEU A 156 -17.07 -22.04 16.72
C LEU A 156 -16.23 -21.99 18.01
N PRO A 157 -16.71 -21.32 19.06
CA PRO A 157 -16.14 -21.48 20.39
C PRO A 157 -16.04 -22.98 20.78
N GLY A 158 -14.82 -23.46 21.02
CA GLY A 158 -14.56 -24.85 21.42
C GLY A 158 -14.60 -25.90 20.30
N LYS A 159 -14.89 -25.55 19.05
CA LYS A 159 -15.04 -26.51 17.94
C LYS A 159 -14.63 -25.94 16.59
N VAL A 160 -13.94 -26.74 15.79
CA VAL A 160 -13.65 -26.43 14.38
C VAL A 160 -14.14 -27.57 13.49
N GLU A 161 -14.74 -27.22 12.36
CA GLU A 161 -15.23 -28.14 11.34
C GLU A 161 -14.70 -27.71 9.97
N ILE A 162 -14.22 -28.67 9.18
CA ILE A 162 -13.81 -28.47 7.79
C ILE A 162 -14.83 -29.14 6.89
N TYR A 163 -15.45 -28.37 6.01
CA TYR A 163 -16.37 -28.86 4.99
C TYR A 163 -15.68 -28.89 3.63
N ARG A 164 -15.84 -29.97 2.86
CA ARG A 164 -15.41 -30.06 1.46
C ARG A 164 -16.58 -30.44 0.57
N ARG A 165 -16.55 -29.96 -0.67
CA ARG A 165 -17.49 -30.40 -1.70
C ARG A 165 -17.15 -31.83 -2.11
N LYS A 166 -18.11 -32.74 -1.98
CA LYS A 166 -18.03 -34.10 -2.51
C LYS A 166 -19.18 -34.31 -3.49
N LYS A 167 -18.89 -35.00 -4.60
CA LYS A 167 -19.91 -35.49 -5.53
C LYS A 167 -20.55 -36.72 -4.91
N SER A 168 -21.87 -36.73 -4.78
CA SER A 168 -22.61 -37.95 -4.45
C SER A 168 -22.61 -38.90 -5.66
N GLU A 169 -22.96 -40.18 -5.42
CA GLU A 169 -23.13 -41.17 -6.50
C GLU A 169 -24.15 -40.75 -7.58
N GLY A 170 -25.05 -39.82 -7.25
CA GLY A 170 -26.02 -39.23 -8.19
C GLY A 170 -25.55 -37.99 -8.95
N GLY A 171 -24.29 -37.56 -8.79
CA GLY A 171 -23.71 -36.41 -9.48
C GLY A 171 -24.03 -35.05 -8.86
N GLU A 172 -24.79 -34.99 -7.76
CA GLU A 172 -25.08 -33.76 -7.02
C GLU A 172 -23.93 -33.42 -6.06
N GLU A 173 -23.45 -32.17 -6.11
CA GLU A 173 -22.38 -31.70 -5.22
C GLU A 173 -22.96 -31.17 -3.91
N SER A 174 -22.58 -31.79 -2.78
CA SER A 174 -22.96 -31.33 -1.44
C SER A 174 -21.73 -31.06 -0.57
N TRP A 175 -21.87 -30.10 0.34
CA TRP A 175 -20.86 -29.83 1.37
C TRP A 175 -20.98 -30.89 2.46
N GLN A 176 -19.91 -31.63 2.69
CA GLN A 176 -19.84 -32.67 3.71
C GLN A 176 -18.68 -32.38 4.66
N ILE A 177 -18.84 -32.75 5.93
CA ILE A 177 -17.76 -32.68 6.92
C ILE A 177 -16.63 -33.59 6.44
N HIS A 178 -15.46 -33.01 6.31
CA HIS A 178 -14.23 -33.71 6.01
C HIS A 178 -13.45 -34.03 7.28
N GLU A 179 -13.34 -33.04 8.18
CA GLU A 179 -12.66 -33.15 9.47
C GLU A 179 -13.40 -32.30 10.50
N GLU A 180 -13.41 -32.72 11.77
CA GLU A 180 -13.87 -31.93 12.89
C GLU A 180 -13.03 -32.21 14.13
N TRP A 181 -12.83 -31.21 14.97
CA TRP A 181 -12.17 -31.37 16.27
C TRP A 181 -12.64 -30.34 17.29
N THR A 182 -12.41 -30.65 18.56
CA THR A 182 -12.67 -29.74 19.67
C THR A 182 -11.40 -28.96 20.03
N THR A 183 -11.55 -27.69 20.38
CA THR A 183 -10.45 -26.83 20.83
C THR A 183 -10.64 -26.47 22.30
N SER A 184 -9.54 -26.28 23.04
CA SER A 184 -9.58 -25.81 24.44
C SER A 184 -10.06 -24.36 24.58
N ARG A 185 -9.99 -23.58 23.49
CA ARG A 185 -10.35 -22.16 23.45
C ARG A 185 -11.86 -21.94 23.32
N ASN A 186 -12.42 -21.06 24.16
CA ASN A 186 -13.86 -20.75 24.23
C ASN A 186 -14.25 -19.47 23.47
N ASP A 187 -13.37 -18.97 22.63
CA ASP A 187 -13.53 -17.79 21.79
C ASP A 187 -12.86 -18.02 20.42
N ILE A 188 -13.20 -17.19 19.44
CA ILE A 188 -12.63 -17.27 18.09
C ILE A 188 -11.44 -16.30 18.02
N PRO A 189 -10.19 -16.79 17.86
CA PRO A 189 -8.96 -15.98 17.90
C PRO A 189 -8.71 -15.20 16.61
N LEU A 190 -9.71 -14.42 16.18
CA LEU A 190 -9.64 -13.57 14.99
C LEU A 190 -9.43 -12.12 15.39
N VAL A 191 -8.31 -11.54 14.99
CA VAL A 191 -8.06 -10.11 15.09
C VAL A 191 -8.41 -9.45 13.76
N THR A 192 -9.07 -8.29 13.81
CA THR A 192 -9.42 -7.52 12.61
C THR A 192 -8.78 -6.15 12.68
N LEU A 193 -7.88 -5.88 11.73
CA LEU A 193 -7.35 -4.55 11.47
C LEU A 193 -8.36 -3.78 10.62
N TYR A 194 -8.68 -2.55 11.02
CA TYR A 194 -9.50 -1.64 10.24
C TYR A 194 -8.68 -0.43 9.81
N THR A 195 -8.66 -0.12 8.52
CA THR A 195 -8.15 1.15 8.02
C THR A 195 -9.27 2.17 7.86
N LYS A 196 -10.49 1.71 7.60
CA LYS A 196 -11.70 2.55 7.59
C LYS A 196 -12.93 1.70 7.93
N ARG A 197 -13.26 1.68 9.22
CA ARG A 197 -14.34 0.88 9.79
C ARG A 197 -15.72 1.47 9.44
N THR A 198 -16.62 0.64 8.94
CA THR A 198 -18.03 0.99 8.70
C THR A 198 -19.00 0.18 9.56
N GLY A 199 -18.50 -0.88 10.22
CA GLY A 199 -19.26 -1.70 11.16
C GLY A 199 -18.37 -2.78 11.79
N PHE A 200 -18.97 -3.67 12.58
CA PHE A 200 -18.24 -4.86 13.06
C PHE A 200 -17.98 -5.81 11.87
N MET A 201 -16.73 -6.19 11.67
CA MET A 201 -16.24 -6.99 10.53
C MET A 201 -16.54 -6.35 9.17
N ARG A 202 -16.71 -5.02 9.12
CA ARG A 202 -17.05 -4.27 7.91
C ARG A 202 -16.23 -2.99 7.80
N GLY A 203 -15.77 -2.71 6.59
CA GLY A 203 -14.93 -1.56 6.28
C GLY A 203 -15.08 -1.18 4.81
N SER A 204 -14.43 -0.08 4.44
CA SER A 204 -14.42 0.44 3.07
C SER A 204 -13.01 0.86 2.70
N PRO A 205 -12.53 0.65 1.47
CA PRO A 205 -11.19 1.07 1.09
C PRO A 205 -10.97 2.57 1.34
N PRO A 206 -9.93 2.99 2.09
CA PRO A 206 -9.64 4.39 2.36
C PRO A 206 -9.46 5.23 1.08
N LEU A 207 -8.85 4.63 0.04
CA LEU A 207 -8.58 5.27 -1.25
C LEU A 207 -9.60 4.90 -2.36
N LEU A 208 -10.82 4.50 -2.00
CA LEU A 208 -11.86 4.13 -2.98
C LEU A 208 -12.09 5.21 -4.04
N ASN A 209 -12.10 6.49 -3.64
CA ASN A 209 -12.30 7.60 -4.58
C ASN A 209 -11.13 7.70 -5.59
N LEU A 210 -9.89 7.48 -5.15
CA LEU A 210 -8.74 7.45 -6.04
C LEU A 210 -8.84 6.29 -7.04
N ALA A 211 -9.27 5.11 -6.58
CA ALA A 211 -9.49 3.96 -7.47
C ALA A 211 -10.52 4.27 -8.57
N LEU A 212 -11.64 4.90 -8.20
CA LEU A 212 -12.69 5.30 -9.15
C LEU A 212 -12.18 6.38 -10.13
N LEU A 213 -11.39 7.34 -9.66
CA LEU A 213 -10.75 8.33 -10.52
C LEU A 213 -9.74 7.68 -11.47
N ASN A 214 -8.98 6.67 -11.03
CA ASN A 214 -8.04 5.96 -11.89
C ASN A 214 -8.76 5.17 -12.99
N ILE A 215 -9.93 4.58 -12.70
CA ILE A 215 -10.80 3.95 -13.72
C ILE A 215 -11.25 4.99 -14.75
N LYS A 216 -11.71 6.16 -14.29
CA LYS A 216 -12.10 7.26 -15.18
C LYS A 216 -10.93 7.73 -16.05
N HIS A 217 -9.73 7.84 -15.46
CA HIS A 217 -8.51 8.20 -16.15
C HIS A 217 -8.18 7.20 -17.25
N TRP A 218 -8.19 5.91 -16.95
CA TRP A 218 -7.96 4.85 -17.94
C TRP A 218 -8.92 4.90 -19.12
N GLN A 219 -10.22 5.09 -18.85
CA GLN A 219 -11.24 5.18 -19.89
C GLN A 219 -11.01 6.40 -20.80
N SER A 220 -10.68 7.55 -20.20
CA SER A 220 -10.42 8.81 -20.91
C SER A 220 -9.11 8.78 -21.68
N GLN A 221 -8.02 8.28 -21.08
CA GLN A 221 -6.71 8.10 -21.73
C GLN A 221 -6.83 7.18 -22.95
N SER A 222 -7.51 6.04 -22.81
CA SER A 222 -7.75 5.13 -23.93
C SER A 222 -8.53 5.79 -25.08
N GLU A 223 -9.39 6.76 -24.78
CA GLU A 223 -10.12 7.53 -25.80
C GLU A 223 -9.24 8.57 -26.47
N GLN A 224 -8.45 9.29 -25.67
CA GLN A 224 -7.47 10.27 -26.14
C GLN A 224 -6.44 9.63 -27.08
N ASP A 225 -5.89 8.48 -26.71
CA ASP A 225 -4.92 7.74 -27.55
C ASP A 225 -5.56 7.28 -28.86
N ASN A 226 -6.82 6.85 -28.80
CA ASN A 226 -7.55 6.41 -29.98
C ASN A 226 -7.82 7.57 -30.94
N ILE A 227 -8.24 8.74 -30.46
CA ILE A 227 -8.44 9.90 -31.34
C ILE A 227 -7.12 10.42 -31.90
N LEU A 228 -6.04 10.41 -31.10
CA LEU A 228 -4.70 10.75 -31.58
C LEU A 228 -4.21 9.80 -32.66
N HIS A 229 -4.44 8.50 -32.52
CA HIS A 229 -4.09 7.52 -33.55
C HIS A 229 -4.81 7.81 -34.88
N VAL A 230 -6.10 8.13 -34.85
CA VAL A 230 -6.88 8.47 -36.05
C VAL A 230 -6.43 9.82 -36.63
N ALA A 231 -6.28 10.85 -35.80
CA ALA A 231 -5.94 12.20 -36.24
C ALA A 231 -4.50 12.32 -36.77
N ARG A 232 -3.58 11.41 -36.40
CA ARG A 232 -2.21 11.36 -36.92
C ARG A 232 -2.11 10.88 -38.37
N VAL A 233 -3.20 10.41 -38.97
CA VAL A 233 -3.24 9.97 -40.36
C VAL A 233 -4.07 11.00 -41.16
N PRO A 234 -3.43 12.03 -41.73
CA PRO A 234 -4.16 13.04 -42.50
C PRO A 234 -4.78 12.41 -43.74
N LEU A 235 -6.00 12.83 -44.08
CA LEU A 235 -6.72 12.33 -45.25
C LEU A 235 -6.41 13.21 -46.44
N LEU A 236 -5.79 12.64 -47.46
CA LEU A 236 -5.55 13.33 -48.72
C LEU A 236 -6.82 13.29 -49.57
N VAL A 237 -7.41 14.46 -49.80
CA VAL A 237 -8.57 14.63 -50.68
C VAL A 237 -8.10 15.20 -52.00
N VAL A 238 -8.57 14.58 -53.08
CA VAL A 238 -8.37 15.01 -54.46
C VAL A 238 -9.74 15.37 -55.02
N TYR A 239 -9.87 16.53 -55.66
CA TYR A 239 -11.11 16.96 -56.31
C TYR A 239 -10.85 17.48 -57.72
N GLY A 240 -11.89 17.45 -58.57
CA GLY A 240 -11.82 17.94 -59.95
C GLY A 240 -11.27 16.96 -61.00
N LEU A 241 -11.07 15.69 -60.64
CA LEU A 241 -10.66 14.65 -61.59
C LEU A 241 -11.86 14.12 -62.39
N GLU A 242 -11.62 13.72 -63.63
CA GLU A 242 -12.62 13.02 -64.45
C GLU A 242 -12.89 11.60 -63.90
N ASN A 243 -14.09 11.07 -64.12
CA ASN A 243 -14.46 9.73 -63.65
C ASN A 243 -13.53 8.66 -64.26
N GLY A 244 -12.77 7.98 -63.39
CA GLY A 244 -11.84 6.91 -63.80
C GLY A 244 -10.42 7.38 -64.11
N GLN A 245 -10.10 8.66 -63.90
CA GLN A 245 -8.74 9.18 -64.05
C GLN A 245 -7.83 8.65 -62.93
N GLU A 246 -6.74 7.97 -63.31
CA GLU A 246 -5.80 7.37 -62.37
C GLU A 246 -4.73 8.41 -61.97
N LEU A 247 -4.68 8.74 -60.67
CA LEU A 247 -3.69 9.68 -60.12
C LEU A 247 -2.57 8.91 -59.41
N THR A 248 -1.34 9.05 -59.89
CA THR A 248 -0.17 8.44 -59.24
C THR A 248 0.40 9.39 -58.20
N ILE A 249 0.23 9.04 -56.92
CA ILE A 249 0.78 9.79 -55.79
C ILE A 249 1.98 9.02 -55.26
N GLY A 250 3.18 9.59 -55.34
CA GLY A 250 4.40 8.96 -54.85
C GLY A 250 5.48 9.98 -54.55
N SER A 251 6.40 9.65 -53.63
CA SER A 251 7.52 10.52 -53.23
C SER A 251 8.48 10.88 -54.37
N SER A 252 8.38 10.17 -55.50
CA SER A 252 9.29 10.27 -56.65
C SER A 252 8.59 10.76 -57.92
N SER A 253 7.31 11.14 -57.85
CA SER A 253 6.51 11.59 -58.98
C SER A 253 5.93 12.97 -58.70
N ALA A 254 6.00 13.88 -59.69
CA ALA A 254 5.40 15.20 -59.58
C ALA A 254 3.90 15.11 -59.95
N THR A 255 3.04 15.60 -59.07
CA THR A 255 1.59 15.72 -59.36
C THR A 255 1.32 17.06 -60.05
N GLN A 256 0.64 17.03 -61.19
CA GLN A 256 0.28 18.20 -61.97
C GLN A 256 -1.23 18.27 -62.21
N PHE A 257 -1.79 19.47 -62.17
CA PHE A 257 -3.19 19.75 -62.47
C PHE A 257 -3.27 20.73 -63.64
N ASP A 258 -4.22 20.52 -64.54
CA ASP A 258 -4.40 21.34 -65.74
C ASP A 258 -5.14 22.65 -65.42
N ASN A 259 -6.06 22.60 -64.45
CA ASN A 259 -6.79 23.79 -64.00
C ASN A 259 -6.81 23.87 -62.47
N ARG A 260 -5.99 24.78 -61.92
CA ARG A 260 -5.84 25.00 -60.47
C ARG A 260 -7.10 25.56 -59.78
N GLU A 261 -8.04 26.13 -60.53
CA GLU A 261 -9.30 26.65 -59.97
C GLU A 261 -10.37 25.55 -59.83
N GLN A 262 -10.22 24.44 -60.57
CA GLN A 262 -11.19 23.34 -60.60
C GLN A 262 -10.64 22.03 -60.04
N GLN A 263 -9.32 21.89 -59.99
CA GLN A 263 -8.61 20.67 -59.62
C GLN A 263 -7.58 20.95 -58.53
N GLY A 264 -7.51 20.07 -57.55
CA GLY A 264 -6.59 20.26 -56.44
C GLY A 264 -6.48 19.05 -55.52
N MET A 265 -5.50 19.16 -54.64
CA MET A 265 -5.23 18.25 -53.55
C MET A 265 -5.14 19.04 -52.26
N GLU A 266 -5.83 18.57 -51.23
CA GLU A 266 -5.74 19.12 -49.90
C GLU A 266 -5.71 18.01 -48.87
N TYR A 267 -4.92 18.22 -47.81
CA TYR A 267 -4.99 17.37 -46.64
C TYR A 267 -6.11 17.89 -45.75
N ILE A 268 -7.08 17.02 -45.46
CA ILE A 268 -8.10 17.27 -44.47
C ILE A 268 -7.59 16.72 -43.14
N GLU A 269 -7.42 17.63 -42.18
CA GLU A 269 -7.06 17.32 -40.80
C GLU A 269 -8.16 17.83 -39.85
N HIS A 270 -8.29 17.17 -38.71
CA HIS A 270 -9.11 17.70 -37.63
C HIS A 270 -8.48 18.99 -37.08
N THR A 271 -9.29 20.00 -36.77
CA THR A 271 -8.84 21.28 -36.17
C THR A 271 -8.09 21.12 -34.83
N GLY A 272 -8.10 19.92 -34.24
CA GLY A 272 -7.38 19.58 -33.03
C GLY A 272 -8.00 20.11 -31.73
N SER A 273 -8.99 21.03 -31.78
CA SER A 273 -9.54 21.67 -30.58
C SER A 273 -10.13 20.68 -29.57
N ALA A 274 -10.85 19.65 -30.04
CA ALA A 274 -11.40 18.61 -29.18
C ALA A 274 -10.31 17.70 -28.58
N ILE A 275 -9.22 17.46 -29.32
CA ILE A 275 -8.06 16.69 -28.85
C ILE A 275 -7.33 17.47 -27.75
N GLY A 276 -7.18 18.79 -27.93
CA GLY A 276 -6.62 19.69 -26.92
C GLY A 276 -7.46 19.72 -25.64
N ALA A 277 -8.78 19.87 -25.76
CA ALA A 277 -9.69 19.82 -24.61
C ALA A 277 -9.61 18.47 -23.86
N GLY A 278 -9.47 17.35 -24.58
CA GLY A 278 -9.25 16.03 -23.98
C GLY A 278 -7.96 15.94 -23.17
N LYS A 279 -6.87 16.53 -23.67
CA LYS A 279 -5.60 16.63 -22.94
C LYS A 279 -5.76 17.44 -21.64
N THR A 280 -6.35 18.63 -21.70
CA THR A 280 -6.58 19.45 -20.49
C THR A 280 -7.48 18.73 -19.49
N SER A 281 -8.52 18.03 -19.94
CA SER A 281 -9.38 17.25 -19.05
C SER A 281 -8.63 16.10 -18.36
N LEU A 282 -7.60 15.50 -19.00
CA LEU A 282 -6.74 14.50 -18.38
C LEU A 282 -5.81 15.12 -17.34
N GLU A 283 -5.19 16.26 -17.65
CA GLU A 283 -4.33 17.01 -16.71
C GLU A 283 -5.11 17.42 -15.45
N ASP A 284 -6.35 17.91 -15.61
CA ASP A 284 -7.24 18.23 -14.49
C ASP A 284 -7.61 16.99 -13.66
N LEU A 285 -7.80 15.85 -14.32
CA LEU A 285 -8.10 14.59 -13.65
C LEU A 285 -6.89 14.05 -12.87
N GLU A 286 -5.68 14.14 -13.43
CA GLU A 286 -4.43 13.81 -12.73
C GLU A 286 -4.24 14.70 -11.49
N ASN A 287 -4.57 15.99 -11.59
CA ASN A 287 -4.56 16.90 -10.44
C ASN A 287 -5.57 16.49 -9.37
N GLN A 288 -6.79 16.11 -9.75
CA GLN A 288 -7.80 15.57 -8.82
C GLN A 288 -7.33 14.26 -8.16
N MET A 289 -6.68 13.37 -8.92
CA MET A 289 -6.11 12.14 -8.40
C MET A 289 -5.00 12.41 -7.40
N ARG A 290 -4.10 13.36 -7.68
CA ARG A 290 -3.03 13.79 -6.75
C ARG A 290 -3.63 14.30 -5.44
N GLN A 291 -4.66 15.12 -5.50
CA GLN A 291 -5.37 15.63 -4.31
C GLN A 291 -6.05 14.50 -3.52
N ALA A 292 -6.70 13.55 -4.22
CA ALA A 292 -7.34 12.40 -3.60
C ALA A 292 -6.35 11.47 -2.89
N GLY A 293 -5.18 11.23 -3.49
CA GLY A 293 -4.09 10.44 -2.90
C GLY A 293 -3.45 11.12 -1.69
N ALA A 294 -3.26 12.44 -1.75
CA ALA A 294 -2.69 13.23 -0.65
C ALA A 294 -3.65 13.39 0.55
N LYS A 295 -4.93 13.01 0.43
CA LYS A 295 -5.93 13.21 1.50
C LYS A 295 -5.54 12.53 2.81
N LEU A 296 -4.85 11.40 2.76
CA LEU A 296 -4.46 10.66 3.97
C LEU A 296 -3.28 11.28 4.73
N LEU A 297 -2.53 12.16 4.07
CA LEU A 297 -1.38 12.85 4.66
C LEU A 297 -1.77 14.20 5.29
N ARG A 298 -2.91 14.77 4.90
CA ARG A 298 -3.36 16.07 5.40
C ARG A 298 -4.27 15.87 6.61
N PRO A 299 -4.04 16.55 7.74
CA PRO A 299 -5.01 16.59 8.83
C PRO A 299 -6.31 17.24 8.34
N GLU A 300 -7.46 16.69 8.74
CA GLU A 300 -8.76 17.34 8.48
C GLU A 300 -8.90 18.55 9.42
N ASN A 301 -8.44 19.73 8.97
CA ASN A 301 -8.59 20.99 9.69
C ASN A 301 -10.08 21.40 9.74
N THR A 302 -10.83 20.90 10.71
CA THR A 302 -12.24 21.23 10.96
C THR A 302 -12.44 22.39 11.94
N SER A 303 -11.37 23.02 12.41
CA SER A 303 -11.46 24.17 13.31
C SER A 303 -10.76 25.40 12.72
N THR A 304 -11.46 26.54 12.77
CA THR A 304 -10.96 27.90 12.53
C THR A 304 -9.92 28.31 13.59
N LYS A 305 -8.86 27.52 13.76
CA LYS A 305 -7.71 27.91 14.57
C LYS A 305 -6.66 28.52 13.66
N SER A 306 -6.20 29.70 14.06
CA SER A 306 -5.16 30.49 13.38
C SER A 306 -4.00 29.60 12.92
N VAL A 307 -3.59 29.82 11.68
CA VAL A 307 -2.52 29.11 10.94
C VAL A 307 -1.15 29.16 11.65
N GLU A 308 -0.99 29.98 12.69
CA GLU A 308 0.30 30.30 13.30
C GLU A 308 0.72 29.46 14.52
N GLN A 309 -0.07 28.47 15.00
CA GLN A 309 0.25 27.75 16.25
C GLN A 309 0.21 26.21 16.21
N THR A 310 0.10 25.59 15.05
CA THR A 310 0.21 24.13 14.93
C THR A 310 1.59 23.80 14.38
N SER A 311 2.49 23.24 15.21
CA SER A 311 3.74 22.68 14.70
C SER A 311 3.41 21.58 13.68
N GLU A 312 4.21 21.46 12.62
CA GLU A 312 4.05 20.46 11.57
C GLU A 312 4.00 19.03 12.13
N GLU A 313 4.77 18.76 13.19
CA GLU A 313 4.75 17.49 13.95
C GLU A 313 3.36 17.17 14.53
N ARG A 314 2.69 18.15 15.16
CA ARG A 314 1.32 17.97 15.70
C ARG A 314 0.28 17.81 14.60
N MET A 315 0.54 18.34 13.40
CA MET A 315 -0.33 18.15 12.24
C MET A 315 -0.19 16.73 11.66
N GLN A 316 1.00 16.13 11.73
CA GLN A 316 1.28 14.77 11.25
C GLN A 316 0.69 13.68 12.16
N GLU A 317 0.79 13.84 13.48
CA GLU A 317 0.17 12.97 14.50
C GLU A 317 -1.38 12.95 14.42
N HIS A 318 -1.97 13.87 13.67
CA HIS A 318 -3.41 13.95 13.44
C HIS A 318 -3.83 13.57 12.01
N SER A 319 -2.93 12.99 11.22
CA SER A 319 -3.29 12.50 9.88
C SER A 319 -4.10 11.20 9.94
N PRO A 320 -4.99 10.97 8.95
CA PRO A 320 -5.68 9.68 8.81
C PRO A 320 -4.71 8.49 8.70
N LEU A 321 -3.56 8.67 8.02
CA LEU A 321 -2.57 7.61 7.87
C LEU A 321 -1.94 7.22 9.22
N TYR A 322 -1.62 8.20 10.07
CA TYR A 322 -1.13 7.96 11.43
C TYR A 322 -2.14 7.19 12.28
N THR A 323 -3.43 7.55 12.19
CA THR A 323 -4.49 6.84 12.91
C THR A 323 -4.62 5.38 12.47
N MET A 324 -4.39 5.10 11.17
CA MET A 324 -4.36 3.74 10.64
C MET A 324 -3.12 2.96 11.11
N ALA A 325 -1.97 3.61 11.27
CA ALA A 325 -0.77 3.00 11.83
C ALA A 325 -0.96 2.61 13.31
N ASN A 326 -1.57 3.48 14.13
CA ASN A 326 -1.91 3.12 15.51
C ASN A 326 -2.94 1.97 15.56
N SER A 327 -3.88 1.93 14.62
CA SER A 327 -4.82 0.81 14.52
C SER A 327 -4.12 -0.51 14.15
N LEU A 328 -2.99 -0.43 13.43
CA LEU A 328 -2.13 -1.58 13.15
C LEU A 328 -1.38 -2.00 14.42
N GLU A 329 -0.79 -1.08 15.19
CA GLU A 329 -0.17 -1.38 16.48
C GLU A 329 -1.13 -2.13 17.40
N ASP A 330 -2.34 -1.59 17.61
CA ASP A 330 -3.39 -2.22 18.40
C ASP A 330 -3.73 -3.64 17.88
N ALA A 331 -3.75 -3.83 16.55
CA ALA A 331 -4.01 -5.14 15.96
C ALA A 331 -2.86 -6.12 16.20
N LEU A 332 -1.61 -5.68 16.06
CA LEU A 332 -0.42 -6.50 16.33
C LEU A 332 -0.34 -6.87 17.82
N ASP A 333 -0.61 -5.93 18.72
CA ASP A 333 -0.66 -6.17 20.16
C ASP A 333 -1.71 -7.22 20.52
N ASN A 334 -2.92 -7.13 19.94
CA ASN A 334 -3.96 -8.13 20.13
C ASN A 334 -3.55 -9.52 19.58
N ILE A 335 -2.86 -9.57 18.44
CA ILE A 335 -2.34 -10.82 17.87
C ILE A 335 -1.33 -11.45 18.85
N LEU A 336 -0.35 -10.66 19.31
CA LEU A 336 0.69 -11.14 20.23
C LEU A 336 0.11 -11.54 21.59
N GLN A 337 -0.91 -10.83 22.08
CA GLN A 337 -1.63 -11.21 23.29
C GLN A 337 -2.30 -12.58 23.14
N ILE A 338 -2.97 -12.84 22.01
CA ILE A 338 -3.58 -14.15 21.75
C ILE A 338 -2.51 -15.25 21.63
N MET A 339 -1.36 -14.96 21.02
CA MET A 339 -0.23 -15.90 20.97
C MET A 339 0.34 -16.17 22.37
N ALA A 340 0.45 -15.14 23.22
CA ALA A 340 0.90 -15.28 24.60
C ALA A 340 -0.06 -16.14 25.43
N GLU A 341 -1.38 -15.98 25.25
CA GLU A 341 -2.39 -16.83 25.86
C GLU A 341 -2.22 -18.30 25.48
N TRP A 342 -1.91 -18.60 24.21
CA TRP A 342 -1.59 -19.96 23.76
C TRP A 342 -0.36 -20.55 24.47
N LEU A 343 0.64 -19.72 24.75
CA LEU A 343 1.83 -20.10 25.51
C LEU A 343 1.59 -20.16 27.04
N GLY A 344 0.39 -19.81 27.51
CA GLY A 344 0.06 -19.73 28.93
C GLY A 344 0.70 -18.54 29.66
N LEU A 345 1.09 -17.50 28.91
CA LEU A 345 1.60 -16.24 29.42
C LEU A 345 0.46 -15.25 29.64
N LYS A 346 0.68 -14.26 30.52
CA LYS A 346 -0.34 -13.26 30.87
C LYS A 346 -0.36 -12.05 29.92
N ASP A 347 0.78 -11.75 29.31
CA ASP A 347 1.01 -10.52 28.56
C ASP A 347 1.78 -10.86 27.27
N GLY A 348 1.31 -10.35 26.14
CA GLY A 348 1.96 -10.47 24.83
C GLY A 348 2.99 -9.37 24.54
N GLY A 349 3.02 -8.31 25.35
CA GLY A 349 3.84 -7.13 25.09
C GLY A 349 3.19 -6.19 24.06
N ASN A 350 4.00 -5.24 23.56
CA ASN A 350 3.55 -4.19 22.66
C ASN A 350 4.50 -4.01 21.49
N VAL A 351 3.96 -3.51 20.40
CA VAL A 351 4.66 -3.18 19.17
C VAL A 351 4.55 -1.69 18.90
N ASP A 352 5.67 -1.07 18.55
CA ASP A 352 5.78 0.34 18.17
C ASP A 352 6.07 0.43 16.66
N VAL A 353 5.12 0.97 15.90
CA VAL A 353 5.21 1.25 14.47
C VAL A 353 5.52 2.74 14.32
N ARG A 354 6.81 3.05 14.39
CA ARG A 354 7.33 4.42 14.27
C ARG A 354 7.05 4.97 12.88
N THR A 355 5.96 5.71 12.79
CA THR A 355 5.50 6.31 11.54
C THR A 355 6.17 7.67 11.39
N GLU A 356 7.29 7.74 10.68
CA GLU A 356 7.81 9.03 10.21
C GLU A 356 7.02 9.48 8.99
N LEU A 357 6.00 10.30 9.24
CA LEU A 357 5.28 11.03 8.19
C LEU A 357 6.05 12.28 7.79
N ASP A 358 7.32 12.13 7.38
CA ASP A 358 8.05 13.25 6.79
C ASP A 358 7.39 13.58 5.44
N VAL A 359 6.46 14.54 5.47
CA VAL A 359 5.92 15.24 4.30
C VAL A 359 6.71 16.52 4.05
N SER A 360 7.89 16.66 4.68
CA SER A 360 8.77 17.77 4.38
C SER A 360 9.16 17.67 2.90
N GLU A 361 8.64 18.61 2.10
CA GLU A 361 9.49 19.21 1.10
C GLU A 361 10.80 19.52 1.84
N GLN A 362 11.94 19.03 1.35
CA GLN A 362 13.26 19.35 1.88
C GLN A 362 13.58 20.85 1.68
N SER A 363 12.67 21.76 2.01
CA SER A 363 12.98 23.15 2.22
C SER A 363 13.65 23.23 3.58
N ILE A 364 14.98 23.26 3.58
CA ILE A 364 15.75 23.78 4.71
C ILE A 364 15.05 25.07 5.16
N ASN A 365 14.67 25.14 6.43
CA ASN A 365 14.12 26.37 7.00
C ASN A 365 15.25 27.40 7.09
N ALA A 366 15.56 28.03 5.95
CA ALA A 366 16.65 28.98 5.79
C ALA A 366 16.52 30.16 6.78
N PRO A 367 15.33 30.70 7.08
CA PRO A 367 15.17 31.70 8.14
C PRO A 367 15.60 31.21 9.53
N ALA A 368 15.22 29.99 9.92
CA ALA A 368 15.60 29.42 11.22
C ALA A 368 17.11 29.14 11.30
N ALA A 369 17.70 28.63 10.21
CA ALA A 369 19.14 28.42 10.10
C ALA A 369 19.93 29.73 10.26
N LEU A 370 19.48 30.80 9.59
CA LEU A 370 20.06 32.14 9.69
C LEU A 370 19.90 32.75 11.09
N ALA A 371 18.78 32.48 11.78
CA ALA A 371 18.59 32.92 13.15
C ALA A 371 19.56 32.23 14.11
N VAL A 372 19.76 30.91 13.98
CA VAL A 372 20.76 30.17 14.77
C VAL A 372 22.18 30.67 14.49
N GLN A 373 22.51 30.94 13.22
CA GLN A 373 23.78 31.56 12.83
C GLN A 373 23.97 32.95 13.46
N SER A 374 22.92 33.77 13.48
CA SER A 374 22.96 35.13 14.04
C SER A 374 23.15 35.11 15.56
N LEU A 375 22.43 34.25 16.28
CA LEU A 375 22.61 34.02 17.73
C LEU A 375 24.03 33.51 18.04
N ARG A 376 24.57 32.66 17.15
CA ARG A 376 25.93 32.14 17.28
C ARG A 376 26.99 33.21 17.07
N GLN A 377 26.80 34.10 16.10
CA GLN A 377 27.69 35.25 15.85
C GLN A 377 27.59 36.29 16.96
N GLY A 378 26.39 36.51 17.51
CA GLY A 378 26.14 37.41 18.64
C GLY A 378 26.68 36.92 19.98
N GLY A 379 26.98 35.62 20.10
CA GLY A 379 27.48 35.02 21.33
C GLY A 379 26.39 34.62 22.34
N ASP A 380 25.12 34.72 21.95
CA ASP A 380 23.95 34.45 22.80
C ASP A 380 23.66 32.95 22.99
N ILE A 381 24.32 32.08 22.21
CA ILE A 381 24.15 30.62 22.27
C ILE A 381 25.50 29.88 22.28
N ARG A 382 25.61 28.82 23.10
CA ARG A 382 26.80 27.96 23.18
C ARG A 382 26.97 27.15 21.88
N ARG A 383 28.21 26.75 21.54
CA ARG A 383 28.51 25.97 20.31
C ARG A 383 27.67 24.70 20.23
N ILE A 384 27.61 23.98 21.35
CA ILE A 384 26.86 22.72 21.48
C ILE A 384 25.35 22.91 21.30
N ASP A 385 24.78 24.00 21.81
CA ASP A 385 23.36 24.26 21.67
C ASP A 385 23.01 24.70 20.24
N ALA A 386 23.93 25.40 19.56
CA ALA A 386 23.77 25.72 18.14
C ALA A 386 23.84 24.48 17.25
N VAL A 387 24.76 23.54 17.51
CA VAL A 387 24.83 22.26 16.78
C VAL A 387 23.55 21.46 16.99
N ARG A 388 23.07 21.34 18.23
CA ARG A 388 21.79 20.67 18.53
C ARG A 388 20.60 21.35 17.85
N ALA A 389 20.56 22.68 17.81
CA ALA A 389 19.52 23.42 17.09
C ALA A 389 19.58 23.17 15.57
N LEU A 390 20.77 23.11 14.99
CA LEU A 390 20.95 22.77 13.56
C LEU A 390 20.66 21.29 13.26
N GLN A 391 20.89 20.38 14.21
CA GLN A 391 20.48 18.97 14.15
C GLN A 391 18.95 18.84 14.18
N SER A 392 18.26 19.60 15.05
CA SER A 392 16.79 19.63 15.04
C SER A 392 16.21 20.22 13.74
N LEU A 393 16.98 21.04 13.03
CA LEU A 393 16.62 21.57 11.71
C LEU A 393 17.05 20.63 10.56
N LYS A 394 17.60 19.45 10.86
CA LYS A 394 18.14 18.46 9.91
C LYS A 394 19.20 19.03 8.94
N ILE A 395 19.90 20.09 9.36
CA ILE A 395 21.04 20.69 8.62
C ILE A 395 22.34 19.96 8.96
N ILE A 396 22.44 19.50 10.21
CA ILE A 396 23.49 18.60 10.70
C ILE A 396 22.83 17.24 10.96
N ASP A 397 23.55 16.15 10.71
CA ASP A 397 23.09 14.79 11.01
C ASP A 397 22.57 14.69 12.46
N PRO A 398 21.28 14.33 12.66
CA PRO A 398 20.68 14.18 13.99
C PRO A 398 21.35 13.11 14.86
N ASP A 399 21.94 12.08 14.24
CA ASP A 399 22.54 10.95 14.94
C ASP A 399 24.02 11.18 15.30
N ALA A 400 24.64 12.22 14.74
CA ALA A 400 26.01 12.58 15.05
C ALA A 400 26.15 13.13 16.47
N LYS A 401 27.23 12.75 17.18
CA LYS A 401 27.48 13.31 18.52
C LYS A 401 27.84 14.80 18.38
N PRO A 402 27.13 15.71 19.08
CA PRO A 402 27.40 17.15 18.96
C PRO A 402 28.84 17.55 19.28
N GLU A 403 29.50 16.79 20.15
CA GLU A 403 30.89 17.00 20.54
C GLU A 403 31.86 16.66 19.40
N GLU A 404 31.64 15.55 18.69
CA GLU A 404 32.45 15.12 17.55
C GLU A 404 32.31 16.11 16.37
N VAL A 405 31.09 16.61 16.11
CA VAL A 405 30.83 17.65 15.09
C VAL A 405 31.57 18.95 15.40
N ILE A 406 31.63 19.34 16.68
CA ILE A 406 32.36 20.54 17.11
C ILE A 406 33.86 20.35 16.97
N ASP A 407 34.37 19.17 17.31
CA ASP A 407 35.79 18.86 17.20
C ASP A 407 36.25 18.82 15.73
N GLU A 408 35.44 18.28 14.82
CA GLU A 408 35.69 18.37 13.37
C GLU A 408 35.73 19.82 12.90
N LEU A 409 34.78 20.67 13.31
CA LEU A 409 34.76 22.09 12.94
C LEU A 409 35.94 22.89 13.51
N ASN A 410 36.47 22.49 14.67
CA ASN A 410 37.63 23.15 15.29
C ASN A 410 38.96 22.67 14.69
N ASN A 411 39.02 21.43 14.21
CA ASN A 411 40.22 20.79 13.67
C ASN A 411 40.26 20.78 12.14
N GLN A 412 39.38 21.54 11.47
CA GLN A 412 39.53 21.78 10.03
C GLN A 412 40.84 22.53 9.77
N ASP A 413 41.75 21.91 9.02
CA ASP A 413 42.97 22.55 8.55
C ASP A 413 42.61 23.85 7.81
N PRO A 414 43.31 24.97 8.08
CA PRO A 414 43.06 26.21 7.37
C PRO A 414 43.34 26.00 5.87
N THR A 415 42.30 26.13 5.04
CA THR A 415 42.45 26.28 3.60
C THR A 415 43.20 27.57 3.32
N PHE A 416 44.53 27.49 3.20
CA PHE A 416 45.35 28.55 2.65
C PHE A 416 45.03 28.68 1.15
N THR A 417 44.08 29.54 0.79
CA THR A 417 44.05 30.14 -0.55
C THR A 417 45.16 31.18 -0.64
N GLY A 418 46.40 30.69 -0.71
CA GLY A 418 47.59 31.48 -1.00
C GLY A 418 47.64 31.80 -2.48
N ASN A 419 47.43 33.05 -2.83
CA ASN A 419 47.57 33.60 -4.17
C ASN A 419 49.06 33.60 -4.54
N GLY A 420 49.55 32.46 -5.04
CA GLY A 420 50.91 32.29 -5.54
C GLY A 420 51.04 32.83 -6.97
N ASN A 421 51.28 34.14 -7.09
CA ASN A 421 51.92 34.69 -8.28
C ASN A 421 53.35 34.15 -8.34
N GLY A 422 53.63 33.36 -9.38
CA GLY A 422 54.97 32.90 -9.74
C GLY A 422 55.09 32.81 -11.26
N ASN A 423 55.28 33.96 -11.90
CA ASN A 423 56.00 34.02 -13.17
C ASN A 423 57.45 33.58 -12.90
N ASP A 424 57.94 32.57 -13.63
CA ASP A 424 59.00 32.76 -14.63
C ASP A 424 59.61 31.40 -15.06
N GLN A 425 59.72 31.27 -16.38
CA GLN A 425 60.63 30.46 -17.20
C GLN A 425 60.47 28.94 -17.29
#